data_AF-A0A5J9W4A0-F1
#
_entry.id   AF-A0A5J9W4A0-F1
#
_cell.length_a   1.000
_cell.length_b   1.000
_cell.length_c   1.000
_cell.angle_alpha   90.00
_cell.angle_beta   90.00
_cell.angle_gamma   90.00
#
_symmetry.space_group_name_H-M   'P 1'
#
loop_
_entity.id
_entity.type
_entity.pdbx_description
1 polymer ?
#
loop_
_entity_poly.entity_id
_entity_poly.type
_entity_poly.pdbx_seq_one_letter_code
_entity_poly.pdbx_strand_id
1 'polypeptide(L)'
;MPDDFADGVIVPVTNKPCRGLVLVRGEGRGGGGYFVTNPSTSAVLPLPDTETPTKMTLRRKTSSTLPYFLHVSYGFGYCATRKDLKVVRLFCYPESGTSMAESASCQVFVLDMLA
;
A
#
# COMPACT_ATOMS: atom_id res chain seq x y z
N MET A 1 19.40 2.00 5.33
CA MET A 1 18.81 2.35 6.64
C MET A 1 18.04 1.12 7.08
N PRO A 2 18.25 0.58 8.29
CA PRO A 2 17.32 -0.41 8.82
C PRO A 2 15.99 0.31 9.01
N ASP A 3 14.91 -0.23 8.45
CA ASP A 3 13.57 0.32 8.60
C ASP A 3 13.17 0.20 10.07
N ASP A 4 13.49 1.23 10.85
CA ASP A 4 13.27 1.26 12.28
C ASP A 4 11.78 1.55 12.51
N PHE A 5 11.00 0.47 12.58
CA PHE A 5 9.59 0.48 12.95
C PHE A 5 9.36 0.89 14.42
N ALA A 6 10.43 1.16 15.18
CA ALA A 6 10.41 1.40 16.62
C ALA A 6 9.55 2.61 17.04
N ASP A 7 9.38 3.61 16.15
CA ASP A 7 8.69 4.87 16.48
C ASP A 7 7.36 5.09 15.72
N GLY A 8 6.93 4.12 14.89
CA GLY A 8 5.81 4.29 13.95
C GLY A 8 4.58 3.44 14.27
N VAL A 9 3.38 3.97 14.02
CA VAL A 9 2.15 3.16 14.11
C VAL A 9 2.09 2.24 12.88
N ILE A 10 2.10 0.93 13.12
CA ILE A 10 1.86 -0.09 12.09
C ILE A 10 0.40 -0.54 12.18
N VAL A 11 -0.33 -0.39 11.08
CA VAL A 11 -1.73 -0.83 10.98
C VAL A 11 -1.84 -1.92 9.93
N PRO A 12 -2.40 -3.11 10.24
CA PRO A 12 -2.68 -4.11 9.24
C PRO A 12 -3.74 -3.58 8.26
N VAL A 13 -3.45 -3.67 6.97
CA VAL A 13 -4.35 -3.22 5.91
C VAL A 13 -5.33 -4.32 5.51
N THR A 14 -4.92 -5.57 5.69
CA THR A 14 -5.72 -6.75 5.38
C THR A 14 -6.04 -7.54 6.65
N ASN A 15 -7.31 -7.95 6.81
CA ASN A 15 -7.76 -8.70 7.98
C ASN A 15 -7.25 -10.16 8.03
N LYS A 16 -6.66 -10.69 6.95
CA LYS A 16 -6.16 -12.06 6.90
C LYS A 16 -4.76 -12.11 6.32
N PRO A 17 -3.81 -12.81 6.97
CA PRO A 17 -2.51 -13.08 6.38
C PRO A 17 -2.67 -13.98 5.15
N CYS A 18 -1.78 -13.82 4.17
CA CYS A 18 -1.68 -14.72 3.03
C CYS A 18 -0.31 -15.38 3.04
N ARG A 19 -0.28 -16.73 3.14
CA ARG A 19 0.98 -17.51 3.20
C ARG A 19 1.95 -17.05 4.31
N GLY A 20 1.42 -16.64 5.46
CA GLY A 20 2.21 -16.15 6.59
C GLY A 20 2.69 -14.70 6.45
N LEU A 21 2.34 -14.03 5.35
CA LEU A 21 2.65 -12.62 5.13
C LEU A 21 1.46 -11.71 5.44
N VAL A 22 1.75 -10.49 5.84
CA VAL A 22 0.76 -9.46 6.21
C VAL A 22 1.08 -8.18 5.46
N LEU A 23 0.07 -7.56 4.85
CA LEU A 23 0.18 -6.20 4.32
C LEU A 23 -0.11 -5.18 5.43
N VAL A 24 0.84 -4.29 5.67
CA VAL A 24 0.76 -3.26 6.71
C VAL A 24 1.02 -1.87 6.16
N ARG A 25 0.45 -0.87 6.83
CA ARG A 25 0.75 0.56 6.62
C ARG A 25 1.56 1.04 7.81
N GLY A 26 2.75 1.57 7.54
CA GLY A 26 3.58 2.23 8.55
C GLY A 26 3.46 3.73 8.45
N GLU A 27 3.29 4.42 9.58
CA GLU A 27 3.38 5.88 9.67
C GLU A 27 4.69 6.27 10.37
N GLY A 28 5.54 7.05 9.69
CA GLY A 28 6.83 7.52 10.24
C GLY A 28 7.08 8.99 9.99
N ARG A 29 8.13 9.53 10.64
CA ARG A 29 8.48 10.97 10.67
C ARG A 29 8.81 11.58 9.29
N GLY A 30 9.08 10.73 8.28
CA GLY A 30 9.40 11.12 6.90
C GLY A 30 8.26 10.94 5.88
N GLY A 31 7.08 10.50 6.31
CA GLY A 31 5.99 10.08 5.42
C GLY A 31 5.66 8.59 5.62
N GLY A 32 4.37 8.25 5.52
CA GLY A 32 3.92 6.87 5.65
C GLY A 32 4.10 6.06 4.37
N GLY A 33 4.12 4.73 4.50
CA GLY A 33 4.31 3.79 3.40
C GLY A 33 3.57 2.47 3.63
N TYR A 34 3.55 1.62 2.60
CA TYR A 34 2.95 0.29 2.65
C TYR A 34 4.04 -0.78 2.52
N PHE A 35 3.92 -1.83 3.34
CA PHE A 35 4.93 -2.87 3.46
C PHE A 35 4.28 -4.23 3.53
N VAL A 36 4.95 -5.24 2.97
CA VAL A 36 4.60 -6.64 3.20
C VAL A 36 5.60 -7.19 4.19
N THR A 37 5.11 -7.77 5.29
CA THR A 37 5.96 -8.34 6.34
C THR A 37 5.68 -9.82 6.52
N ASN A 38 6.74 -10.56 6.87
CA ASN A 38 6.67 -11.90 7.44
C ASN A 38 6.92 -11.81 8.95
N PRO A 39 5.88 -11.87 9.81
CA PRO A 39 6.06 -11.78 11.25
C PRO A 39 6.92 -12.91 11.84
N SER A 40 7.00 -14.06 11.17
CA SER A 40 7.77 -15.22 11.65
C SER A 40 9.27 -15.09 11.38
N THR A 41 9.68 -14.31 10.39
CA THR A 41 11.10 -14.09 10.04
C THR A 41 11.56 -12.66 10.25
N SER A 42 10.64 -11.78 10.67
CA SER A 42 10.84 -10.32 10.74
C SER A 42 11.25 -9.68 9.40
N ALA A 43 11.07 -10.40 8.28
CA ALA A 43 11.36 -9.85 6.97
C ALA A 43 10.32 -8.80 6.58
N VAL A 44 10.77 -7.74 5.93
CA VAL A 44 9.94 -6.61 5.51
C VAL A 44 10.31 -6.26 4.07
N LEU A 45 9.30 -6.10 3.23
CA LEU A 45 9.43 -5.69 1.85
C LEU A 45 8.63 -4.39 1.64
N PRO A 46 9.29 -3.25 1.40
CA PRO A 46 8.59 -2.02 1.07
C PRO A 46 7.91 -2.17 -0.29
N LEU A 47 6.65 -1.75 -0.38
CA LEU A 47 5.99 -1.61 -1.67
C LEU A 47 6.45 -0.32 -2.33
N PRO A 48 6.81 -0.35 -3.62
CA PRO A 48 7.21 0.86 -4.31
C PRO A 48 6.09 1.90 -4.29
N ASP A 49 6.49 3.16 -4.15
CA ASP A 49 5.61 4.27 -4.43
C ASP A 49 5.23 4.28 -5.90
N THR A 50 4.02 4.74 -6.20
CA THR A 50 3.56 4.85 -7.58
C THR A 50 4.33 5.92 -8.34
N GLU A 51 4.47 5.74 -9.65
CA GLU A 51 4.99 6.76 -10.58
C GLU A 51 4.21 8.08 -10.48
N THR A 52 2.92 8.01 -10.15
CA THR A 52 2.15 9.15 -9.66
C THR A 52 2.60 9.49 -8.24
N PRO A 53 3.20 10.67 -8.00
CA PRO A 53 3.83 10.98 -6.72
C PRO A 53 2.75 11.16 -5.65
N THR A 54 2.35 10.08 -4.98
CA THR A 54 1.77 10.13 -3.65
C THR A 54 2.89 10.46 -2.68
N LYS A 55 3.41 11.70 -2.75
CA LYS A 55 4.08 12.29 -1.61
C LYS A 55 3.04 12.41 -0.50
N MET A 56 2.92 11.35 0.29
CA MET A 56 2.22 11.30 1.59
C MET A 56 2.95 12.10 2.67
N THR A 57 3.86 13.01 2.29
CA THR A 57 4.23 14.09 3.19
C THR A 57 2.98 14.93 3.36
N LEU A 58 2.44 14.96 4.58
CA LEU A 58 1.40 15.88 5.02
C LEU A 58 1.84 17.32 4.71
N ARG A 59 1.68 17.77 3.46
CA ARG A 59 1.87 19.16 3.09
C ARG A 59 0.59 19.86 3.51
N ARG A 60 0.66 20.48 4.69
CA ARG A 60 -0.30 21.49 5.12
C ARG A 60 -0.39 22.54 4.01
N LYS A 61 -1.51 22.49 3.27
CA LYS A 61 -2.08 23.50 2.37
C LYS A 61 -1.07 24.41 1.64
N THR A 62 -0.95 24.21 0.32
CA THR A 62 -1.08 25.32 -0.65
C THR A 62 -1.52 24.72 -1.99
N SER A 63 -2.48 25.40 -2.60
CA SER A 63 -3.15 25.08 -3.87
C SER A 63 -2.22 24.66 -5.00
N SER A 64 -2.42 23.46 -5.54
CA SER A 64 -2.53 23.18 -6.98
C SER A 64 -2.72 21.68 -7.19
N THR A 65 -3.67 21.38 -8.06
CA THR A 65 -4.09 20.10 -8.62
C THR A 65 -2.99 19.01 -8.60
N LEU A 66 -3.07 18.10 -7.63
CA LEU A 66 -2.26 16.88 -7.55
C LEU A 66 -3.20 15.71 -7.19
N PRO A 67 -2.97 14.49 -7.71
CA PRO A 67 -3.91 13.39 -7.61
C PRO A 67 -3.92 12.84 -6.18
N TYR A 68 -4.72 13.48 -5.32
CA TYR A 68 -5.11 12.88 -4.05
C TYR A 68 -6.07 11.75 -4.38
N PHE A 69 -5.57 10.53 -4.48
CA PHE A 69 -6.42 9.35 -4.43
C PHE A 69 -7.03 9.27 -3.03
N LEU A 70 -8.23 9.85 -2.89
CA LEU A 70 -8.98 9.84 -1.62
C LEU A 70 -9.40 8.42 -1.23
N HIS A 71 -9.60 7.55 -2.22
CA HIS A 71 -10.00 6.16 -2.03
C HIS A 71 -9.00 5.21 -2.69
N VAL A 72 -8.05 4.73 -1.89
CA VAL A 72 -7.14 3.63 -2.26
C VAL A 72 -7.45 2.42 -1.40
N SER A 73 -7.74 1.30 -2.05
CA SER A 73 -7.93 0.01 -1.40
C SER A 73 -6.79 -0.93 -1.77
N TYR A 74 -6.39 -1.79 -0.85
CA TYR A 74 -5.37 -2.80 -1.11
C TYR A 74 -5.95 -4.21 -1.00
N GLY A 75 -5.55 -5.06 -1.93
CA GLY A 75 -5.77 -6.50 -1.90
C GLY A 75 -4.44 -7.23 -1.79
N PHE A 76 -4.44 -8.36 -1.09
CA PHE A 76 -3.27 -9.22 -0.99
C PHE A 76 -3.68 -10.67 -1.18
N GLY A 77 -2.97 -11.39 -2.06
CA GLY A 77 -3.36 -12.75 -2.43
C GLY A 77 -2.23 -13.55 -3.06
N TYR A 78 -2.50 -14.84 -3.26
CA TYR A 78 -1.57 -15.81 -3.83
C TYR A 78 -2.20 -16.52 -5.02
N CYS A 79 -1.51 -16.57 -6.17
CA CYS A 79 -1.95 -17.36 -7.32
C CYS A 79 -1.31 -18.74 -7.26
N ALA A 80 -2.10 -19.78 -7.04
CA ALA A 80 -1.58 -21.15 -6.98
C ALA A 80 -0.97 -21.63 -8.31
N THR A 81 -1.53 -21.19 -9.45
CA THR A 81 -1.07 -21.59 -10.79
C THR A 81 0.32 -21.03 -11.11
N ARG A 82 0.55 -19.75 -10.81
CA ARG A 82 1.83 -19.06 -11.06
C ARG A 82 2.81 -19.16 -9.88
N LYS A 83 2.34 -19.63 -8.73
CA LYS A 83 3.08 -19.70 -7.46
C LYS A 83 3.64 -18.35 -7.03
N ASP A 84 2.92 -17.28 -7.32
CA ASP A 84 3.33 -15.90 -7.05
C ASP A 84 2.40 -15.24 -6.02
N LEU A 85 2.98 -14.40 -5.18
CA LEU A 85 2.25 -13.51 -4.27
C LEU A 85 2.01 -12.18 -4.97
N LYS A 86 0.82 -11.61 -4.77
CA LYS A 86 0.42 -10.36 -5.40
C LYS A 86 -0.17 -9.40 -4.41
N VAL A 87 0.27 -8.15 -4.48
CA VAL A 87 -0.44 -7.02 -3.91
C VAL A 87 -1.14 -6.27 -5.02
N VAL A 88 -2.42 -5.99 -4.83
CA VAL A 88 -3.21 -5.16 -5.73
C VAL A 88 -3.48 -3.85 -5.02
N ARG A 89 -3.18 -2.74 -5.69
CA ARG A 89 -3.57 -1.39 -5.28
C ARG A 89 -4.69 -0.94 -6.21
N LEU A 90 -5.87 -0.68 -5.65
CA LEU A 90 -7.04 -0.21 -6.39
C LEU A 90 -7.26 1.27 -6.10
N PHE A 91 -7.34 2.06 -7.16
CA PHE A 91 -7.64 3.47 -7.13
C PHE A 91 -9.06 3.69 -7.60
N CYS A 92 -9.88 4.38 -6.80
CA CYS A 92 -11.23 4.79 -7.18
C CYS A 92 -11.29 6.32 -7.30
N TYR A 93 -11.82 6.80 -8.43
CA TYR A 93 -12.05 8.23 -8.69
C TYR A 93 -13.53 8.54 -8.47
N PRO A 94 -13.91 9.19 -7.34
CA PRO A 94 -15.29 9.61 -7.14
C PRO A 94 -15.62 10.79 -8.05
N GLU A 95 -16.83 10.80 -8.61
CA GLU A 95 -17.39 11.98 -9.27
C GLU A 95 -17.57 13.10 -8.25
N SER A 96 -17.29 14.35 -8.65
CA SER A 96 -17.45 15.50 -7.76
C SER A 96 -18.93 15.71 -7.40
N GLY A 97 -19.37 15.13 -6.28
CA GLY A 97 -20.70 15.36 -5.71
C GLY A 97 -21.57 14.10 -5.53
N THR A 98 -21.12 12.93 -5.99
CA THR A 98 -21.81 11.64 -5.82
C THR A 98 -20.85 10.61 -5.23
N SER A 99 -21.36 9.68 -4.41
CA SER A 99 -20.57 8.59 -3.81
C SER A 99 -20.24 7.46 -4.79
N MET A 100 -20.47 7.64 -6.08
CA MET A 100 -20.16 6.67 -7.13
C MET A 100 -18.79 6.94 -7.76
N ALA A 101 -18.03 5.87 -7.98
CA ALA A 101 -16.75 5.96 -8.68
C ALA A 101 -16.99 6.04 -10.20
N GLU A 102 -16.50 7.10 -10.85
CA GLU A 102 -16.56 7.26 -12.32
C GLU A 102 -15.62 6.29 -13.02
N SER A 103 -14.47 6.05 -12.41
CA SER A 103 -13.42 5.22 -12.95
C SER A 103 -12.64 4.54 -11.83
N ALA A 104 -12.11 3.36 -12.14
CA ALA A 104 -11.19 2.66 -11.27
C ALA A 104 -9.99 2.20 -12.09
N SER A 105 -8.81 2.30 -11.48
CA SER A 105 -7.58 1.76 -12.05
C SER A 105 -6.90 0.90 -11.00
N CYS A 106 -6.11 -0.10 -11.42
CA CYS A 106 -5.39 -0.94 -10.49
C CYS A 106 -3.94 -1.13 -10.90
N GLN A 107 -3.10 -1.34 -9.90
CA GLN A 107 -1.71 -1.76 -10.05
C GLN A 107 -1.52 -3.08 -9.35
N VAL A 108 -0.78 -3.98 -9.99
CA VAL A 108 -0.49 -5.31 -9.46
C VAL A 108 1.01 -5.44 -9.28
N PHE A 109 1.42 -5.62 -8.03
CA PHE A 109 2.80 -5.90 -7.66
C PHE A 109 2.93 -7.41 -7.47
N VAL A 110 3.75 -8.04 -8.29
CA VAL A 110 4.18 -9.42 -8.06
C VAL A 110 5.34 -9.35 -7.08
N LEU A 111 5.19 -10.03 -5.94
CA LEU A 111 6.27 -10.13 -4.96
C LEU A 111 7.10 -11.35 -5.34
N ASP A 112 8.38 -11.14 -5.59
CA ASP A 112 9.33 -12.23 -5.57
C ASP A 112 9.29 -12.82 -4.16
N MET A 113 9.05 -14.12 -4.06
CA MET A 113 9.13 -14.78 -2.76
C MET A 113 10.54 -14.53 -2.24
N LEU A 114 10.64 -13.79 -1.13
CA LEU A 114 11.87 -13.68 -0.35
C LEU A 114 12.30 -15.12 -0.07
N ALA A 115 13.30 -15.58 -0.82
CA ALA A 115 13.90 -16.89 -0.68
C ALA A 115 14.64 -16.99 0.66
#